data_AF-A0A1Q3N112-F1
#
_entry.id   AF-A0A1Q3N112-F1
#
_cell.length_a   1.000
_cell.length_b   1.000
_cell.length_c   1.000
_cell.angle_alpha   90.00
_cell.angle_beta   90.00
_cell.angle_gamma   90.00
#
_symmetry.space_group_name_H-M   'P 1'
#
loop_
_entity.id
_entity.type
_entity.pdbx_description
1 polymer ?
#
loop_
_entity_poly.entity_id
_entity_poly.type
_entity_poly.pdbx_seq_one_letter_code
_entity_poly.pdbx_strand_id
1 'polypeptide(L)'
;MKNIILSIILSLCYFYGYSDSRGIAISNESRCDIYLQVLGTKECNTCQKQYISDVIVIPGGGTATYLNTTTLGGNFPAIPAYIHSVRILSGPRHCRMQAWYIGEPACSFPTAIAFFTRDENCRIICERLRAEWHASQSSRCEGIARLVIAP
;
A
#
# COMPACT_ATOMS: atom_id res chain seq x y z
N MET A 1 51.81 9.79 4.28
CA MET A 1 50.46 9.37 4.71
C MET A 1 49.45 9.93 3.73
N LYS A 2 49.24 9.19 2.64
CA LYS A 2 48.37 9.48 1.51
C LYS A 2 47.43 8.27 1.47
N ASN A 3 46.15 8.46 1.17
CA ASN A 3 45.20 7.39 0.76
C ASN A 3 44.25 6.76 1.81
N ILE A 4 43.55 7.51 2.68
CA ILE A 4 42.39 6.90 3.39
C ILE A 4 41.12 7.79 3.41
N ILE A 5 41.17 9.07 3.00
CA ILE A 5 40.01 9.97 3.14
C ILE A 5 39.01 9.88 1.96
N LEU A 6 39.35 9.19 0.86
CA LEU A 6 38.52 9.21 -0.35
C LEU A 6 37.39 8.15 -0.41
N SER A 7 37.29 7.21 0.54
CA SER A 7 36.37 6.06 0.42
C SER A 7 35.11 6.11 1.29
N ILE A 8 34.89 7.15 2.10
CA ILE A 8 33.72 7.21 3.01
C ILE A 8 32.54 8.04 2.42
N ILE A 9 32.73 8.67 1.25
CA ILE A 9 31.71 9.52 0.63
C ILE A 9 30.73 8.74 -0.27
N LEU A 10 30.95 7.43 -0.49
CA LEU A 10 30.20 6.63 -1.46
C LEU A 10 29.25 5.60 -0.83
N SER A 11 28.41 6.02 0.13
CA SER A 11 27.40 5.12 0.71
C SER A 11 26.02 5.74 0.87
N LEU A 12 25.79 6.92 0.29
CA LEU A 12 24.45 7.46 0.07
C LEU A 12 23.92 6.97 -1.28
N CYS A 13 23.87 5.66 -1.48
CA CYS A 13 22.90 5.13 -2.42
C CYS A 13 21.53 5.34 -1.76
N TYR A 14 20.94 6.51 -2.02
CA TYR A 14 19.50 6.64 -2.06
C TYR A 14 19.02 5.49 -2.94
N PHE A 15 18.57 4.40 -2.32
CA PHE A 15 17.65 3.52 -3.01
C PHE A 15 16.44 4.38 -3.27
N TYR A 16 16.40 4.99 -4.46
CA TYR A 16 15.15 5.20 -5.15
C TYR A 16 14.59 3.79 -5.31
N GLY A 17 13.93 3.31 -4.25
CA GLY A 17 12.99 2.20 -4.41
C GLY A 17 12.00 2.66 -5.46
N TYR A 18 11.37 1.75 -6.14
CA TYR A 18 10.26 2.18 -6.95
C TYR A 18 9.10 1.21 -6.75
N SER A 19 7.99 1.52 -7.41
CA SER A 19 6.82 0.67 -7.41
C SER A 19 7.09 -0.63 -8.16
N ASP A 20 7.58 -1.64 -7.44
CA ASP A 20 8.09 -2.88 -8.02
C ASP A 20 7.09 -4.05 -7.93
N SER A 21 5.84 -3.76 -7.58
CA SER A 21 4.81 -4.78 -7.37
C SER A 21 3.74 -4.77 -8.44
N ARG A 22 3.41 -5.97 -8.97
CA ARG A 22 2.25 -6.20 -9.85
C ARG A 22 1.06 -6.76 -9.08
N GLY A 23 1.30 -7.31 -7.91
CA GLY A 23 0.29 -7.87 -7.04
C GLY A 23 0.39 -7.30 -5.63
N ILE A 24 -0.65 -7.54 -4.84
CA ILE A 24 -0.72 -7.18 -3.43
C ILE A 24 -1.35 -8.31 -2.63
N ALA A 25 -0.75 -8.65 -1.50
CA ALA A 25 -1.37 -9.46 -0.45
C ALA A 25 -1.72 -8.57 0.73
N ILE A 26 -2.92 -8.73 1.26
CA ILE A 26 -3.47 -7.94 2.35
C ILE A 26 -3.86 -8.88 3.48
N SER A 27 -3.37 -8.60 4.70
CA SER A 27 -3.70 -9.33 5.92
C SER A 27 -4.35 -8.37 6.91
N ASN A 28 -5.56 -8.67 7.34
CA ASN A 28 -6.26 -7.94 8.40
C ASN A 28 -6.32 -8.81 9.66
N GLU A 29 -5.39 -8.58 10.57
CA GLU A 29 -5.29 -9.27 11.86
C GLU A 29 -6.15 -8.60 12.94
N SER A 30 -6.86 -7.53 12.59
CA SER A 30 -7.81 -6.88 13.48
C SER A 30 -9.19 -7.55 13.42
N ARG A 31 -10.05 -7.20 14.38
CA ARG A 31 -11.45 -7.65 14.43
C ARG A 31 -12.42 -6.79 13.61
N CYS A 32 -11.94 -5.74 12.95
CA CYS A 32 -12.78 -4.77 12.26
C CYS A 32 -12.62 -4.88 10.74
N ASP A 33 -13.70 -4.61 10.00
CA ASP A 33 -13.63 -4.55 8.55
C ASP A 33 -12.81 -3.33 8.10
N ILE A 34 -11.97 -3.56 7.09
CA ILE A 34 -11.09 -2.56 6.52
C ILE A 34 -11.54 -2.24 5.10
N TYR A 35 -11.78 -0.96 4.84
CA TYR A 35 -12.12 -0.44 3.54
C TYR A 35 -10.88 0.22 2.94
N LEU A 36 -10.45 -0.21 1.76
CA LEU A 36 -9.25 0.32 1.12
C LEU A 36 -9.37 0.39 -0.40
N GLN A 37 -8.53 1.22 -1.01
CA GLN A 37 -8.36 1.28 -2.45
C GLN A 37 -6.88 1.15 -2.78
N VAL A 38 -6.55 0.26 -3.72
CA VAL A 38 -5.20 0.10 -4.24
C VAL A 38 -4.94 1.20 -5.27
N LEU A 39 -3.74 1.80 -5.20
CA LEU A 39 -3.30 2.84 -6.12
C LEU A 39 -2.13 2.34 -6.96
N GLY A 40 -2.19 2.66 -8.25
CA GLY A 40 -1.25 2.14 -9.22
C GLY A 40 -0.87 3.11 -10.33
N THR A 41 0.04 2.62 -11.16
CA THR A 41 0.64 3.31 -12.31
C THR A 41 0.74 2.35 -13.50
N LYS A 42 0.81 2.91 -14.71
CA LYS A 42 1.04 2.16 -15.95
C LYS A 42 2.46 1.64 -16.07
N GLU A 43 3.44 2.39 -15.59
CA GLU A 43 4.85 2.10 -15.80
C GLU A 43 5.50 1.64 -14.52
N CYS A 44 6.27 0.56 -14.61
CA CYS A 44 7.08 0.15 -13.49
C CYS A 44 8.10 1.24 -13.15
N ASN A 45 8.49 1.27 -11.90
CA ASN A 45 9.45 2.20 -11.37
C ASN A 45 8.99 3.66 -11.39
N THR A 46 7.68 3.88 -11.37
CA THR A 46 7.11 5.23 -11.33
C THR A 46 6.14 5.35 -10.17
N CYS A 47 5.98 6.58 -9.70
CA CYS A 47 5.07 6.93 -8.60
C CYS A 47 3.89 7.79 -9.08
N GLN A 48 3.72 7.92 -10.40
CA GLN A 48 2.65 8.70 -10.97
C GLN A 48 1.34 7.95 -10.78
N LYS A 49 0.50 8.43 -9.87
CA LYS A 49 -0.83 7.86 -9.67
C LYS A 49 -1.65 8.01 -10.95
N GLN A 50 -2.01 6.88 -11.53
CA GLN A 50 -2.86 6.80 -12.72
C GLN A 50 -4.08 5.91 -12.49
N TYR A 51 -3.93 4.89 -11.64
CA TYR A 51 -4.97 3.91 -11.34
C TYR A 51 -5.39 3.91 -9.88
N ILE A 52 -6.65 3.59 -9.66
CA ILE A 52 -7.33 3.44 -8.38
C ILE A 52 -8.36 2.31 -8.52
N SER A 53 -8.32 1.36 -7.61
CA SER A 53 -9.27 0.24 -7.58
C SER A 53 -10.64 0.69 -7.10
N ASP A 54 -11.62 -0.20 -7.26
CA ASP A 54 -12.84 -0.12 -6.46
C ASP A 54 -12.50 -0.24 -4.96
N VAL A 55 -13.46 0.09 -4.09
CA VAL A 55 -13.28 -0.11 -2.65
C VAL A 55 -13.29 -1.61 -2.38
N ILE A 56 -12.18 -2.09 -1.84
CA ILE A 56 -11.99 -3.46 -1.37
C ILE A 56 -12.29 -3.47 0.12
N VAL A 57 -13.11 -4.42 0.54
CA VAL A 57 -13.40 -4.68 1.96
C VAL A 57 -12.69 -5.95 2.38
N ILE A 58 -11.82 -5.83 3.38
CA ILE A 58 -11.15 -6.97 4.01
C ILE A 58 -11.82 -7.20 5.36
N PRO A 59 -12.57 -8.31 5.54
CA PRO A 59 -13.21 -8.62 6.80
C PRO A 59 -12.21 -8.72 7.96
N GLY A 60 -12.68 -8.51 9.19
CA GLY A 60 -11.89 -8.80 10.40
C GLY A 60 -11.32 -10.23 10.39
N GLY A 61 -10.01 -10.39 10.65
CA GLY A 61 -9.30 -11.67 10.58
C GLY A 61 -9.08 -12.20 9.15
N GLY A 62 -9.46 -11.43 8.12
CA GLY A 62 -9.44 -11.84 6.73
C GLY A 62 -8.13 -11.56 6.02
N THR A 63 -7.93 -12.26 4.90
CA THR A 63 -6.82 -12.01 3.97
C THR A 63 -7.32 -11.92 2.54
N ALA A 64 -6.68 -11.11 1.69
CA ALA A 64 -6.92 -11.10 0.25
C ALA A 64 -5.58 -11.09 -0.50
N THR A 65 -5.48 -11.85 -1.59
CA THR A 65 -4.29 -11.84 -2.45
C THR A 65 -4.70 -11.61 -3.89
N TYR A 66 -4.14 -10.56 -4.47
CA TYR A 66 -4.26 -10.22 -5.88
C TYR A 66 -2.90 -10.43 -6.53
N LEU A 67 -2.78 -11.49 -7.33
CA LEU A 67 -1.52 -11.83 -8.01
C LEU A 67 -1.16 -10.85 -9.13
N ASN A 68 -2.16 -10.14 -9.65
CA ASN A 68 -2.01 -9.04 -10.58
C ASN A 68 -3.12 -7.99 -10.35
N THR A 69 -3.06 -6.88 -11.09
CA THR A 69 -4.02 -5.78 -10.96
C THR A 69 -5.31 -5.93 -11.78
N THR A 70 -5.45 -6.97 -12.62
CA THR A 70 -6.53 -7.01 -13.63
C THR A 70 -7.91 -7.25 -13.03
N THR A 71 -7.96 -7.72 -11.77
CA THR A 71 -9.20 -7.99 -11.03
C THR A 71 -9.53 -6.94 -9.97
N LEU A 72 -8.75 -5.85 -9.88
CA LEU A 72 -8.95 -4.81 -8.86
C LEU A 72 -10.12 -3.85 -9.16
N GLY A 73 -10.65 -3.86 -10.38
CA GLY A 73 -11.76 -2.99 -10.78
C GLY A 73 -11.39 -1.50 -10.80
N GLY A 74 -12.37 -0.63 -10.63
CA GLY A 74 -12.19 0.82 -10.71
C GLY A 74 -11.74 1.27 -12.11
N ASN A 75 -10.63 2.00 -12.18
CA ASN A 75 -10.02 2.39 -13.46
C ASN A 75 -8.74 1.61 -13.79
N PHE A 76 -8.45 0.51 -13.08
CA PHE A 76 -7.37 -0.38 -13.48
C PHE A 76 -7.69 -1.01 -14.84
N PRO A 77 -6.69 -1.10 -15.75
CA PRO A 77 -6.91 -1.69 -17.05
C PRO A 77 -7.00 -3.22 -16.96
N ALA A 78 -7.54 -3.84 -18.02
CA ALA A 78 -7.59 -5.31 -18.17
C ALA A 78 -6.20 -5.93 -18.47
N ILE A 79 -5.15 -5.11 -18.52
CA ILE A 79 -3.75 -5.53 -18.63
C ILE A 79 -3.03 -5.28 -17.30
N PRO A 80 -1.99 -6.07 -16.94
CA PRO A 80 -1.26 -5.86 -15.70
C PRO A 80 -0.64 -4.45 -15.61
N ALA A 81 -0.90 -3.78 -14.50
CA ALA A 81 -0.33 -2.51 -14.08
C ALA A 81 0.51 -2.70 -12.80
N TYR A 82 1.05 -1.62 -12.23
CA TYR A 82 1.91 -1.68 -11.06
C TYR A 82 1.27 -0.96 -9.87
N ILE A 83 1.48 -1.50 -8.67
CA ILE A 83 0.93 -1.01 -7.41
C ILE A 83 2.04 -0.33 -6.61
N HIS A 84 1.77 0.88 -6.14
CA HIS A 84 2.72 1.68 -5.38
C HIS A 84 2.22 2.08 -3.99
N SER A 85 0.91 2.08 -3.75
CA SER A 85 0.35 2.46 -2.45
C SER A 85 -1.09 2.00 -2.28
N VAL A 86 -1.60 2.14 -1.07
CA VAL A 86 -2.99 1.91 -0.69
C VAL A 86 -3.53 3.13 0.01
N ARG A 87 -4.78 3.46 -0.29
CA ARG A 87 -5.59 4.43 0.43
C ARG A 87 -6.53 3.67 1.36
N ILE A 88 -6.33 3.78 2.66
CA ILE A 88 -7.21 3.21 3.68
C ILE A 88 -8.30 4.22 4.01
N LEU A 89 -9.55 3.79 4.04
CA LEU A 89 -10.72 4.60 4.36
C LEU A 89 -11.20 4.31 5.78
N SER A 90 -11.68 5.32 6.48
CA SER A 90 -12.15 5.20 7.86
C SER A 90 -13.48 4.45 8.02
N GLY A 91 -14.04 3.85 6.97
CA GLY A 91 -15.35 3.18 6.99
C GLY A 91 -16.11 3.30 5.66
N PRO A 92 -17.41 2.95 5.66
CA PRO A 92 -18.28 2.98 4.48
C PRO A 92 -18.44 4.36 3.85
N ARG A 93 -18.85 4.37 2.56
CA ARG A 93 -18.97 5.59 1.74
C ARG A 93 -19.96 6.62 2.29
N HIS A 94 -21.04 6.19 2.96
CA HIS A 94 -22.04 7.10 3.53
C HIS A 94 -21.59 7.79 4.82
N CYS A 95 -20.51 7.33 5.44
CA CYS A 95 -19.95 7.98 6.61
C CYS A 95 -19.06 9.17 6.24
N ARG A 96 -18.81 10.08 7.20
CA ARG A 96 -17.77 11.11 7.04
C ARG A 96 -16.40 10.42 6.96
N MET A 97 -15.91 10.23 5.74
CA MET A 97 -14.67 9.51 5.48
C MET A 97 -13.44 10.36 5.85
N GLN A 98 -12.55 9.76 6.62
CA GLN A 98 -11.13 10.10 6.63
C GLN A 98 -10.38 9.07 5.79
N ALA A 99 -9.22 9.46 5.28
CA ALA A 99 -8.39 8.58 4.50
C ALA A 99 -6.92 8.74 4.87
N TRP A 100 -6.21 7.63 4.87
CA TRP A 100 -4.77 7.57 5.07
C TRP A 100 -4.12 6.88 3.89
N TYR A 101 -2.88 7.24 3.60
CA TYR A 101 -2.10 6.68 2.51
C TYR A 101 -0.87 5.97 3.07
N ILE A 102 -0.59 4.78 2.57
CA ILE A 102 0.54 3.94 2.95
C ILE A 102 1.09 3.27 1.69
N GLY A 103 2.39 3.05 1.59
CA GLY A 103 2.95 2.49 0.36
C GLY A 103 4.46 2.54 0.29
N GLU A 104 4.95 2.57 -0.95
CA GLU A 104 6.37 2.59 -1.26
C GLU A 104 7.04 3.88 -0.74
N PRO A 105 8.08 3.79 0.12
CA PRO A 105 8.84 4.95 0.62
C PRO A 105 9.33 5.89 -0.46
N ALA A 106 9.77 5.31 -1.57
CA ALA A 106 10.35 6.07 -2.64
C ALA A 106 9.32 6.79 -3.52
N CYS A 107 8.05 6.42 -3.39
CA CYS A 107 6.92 7.22 -3.82
C CYS A 107 6.47 8.24 -2.76
N SER A 108 7.31 8.50 -1.75
CA SER A 108 7.05 9.41 -0.63
C SER A 108 5.83 9.04 0.22
N PHE A 109 5.46 7.77 0.25
CA PHE A 109 4.44 7.27 1.15
C PHE A 109 5.07 6.73 2.44
N PRO A 110 4.40 6.88 3.60
CA PRO A 110 4.85 6.21 4.81
C PRO A 110 4.67 4.69 4.67
N THR A 111 5.56 3.92 5.30
CA THR A 111 5.46 2.45 5.39
C THR A 111 4.67 1.99 6.60
N ALA A 112 4.35 2.87 7.53
CA ALA A 112 3.50 2.57 8.66
C ALA A 112 2.65 3.79 9.03
N ILE A 113 1.39 3.55 9.36
CA ILE A 113 0.46 4.59 9.80
C ILE A 113 -0.43 4.06 10.93
N ALA A 114 -0.84 4.95 11.81
CA ALA A 114 -1.91 4.70 12.76
C ALA A 114 -3.22 5.26 12.21
N PHE A 115 -4.32 4.53 12.37
CA PHE A 115 -5.64 4.94 11.88
C PHE A 115 -6.76 4.33 12.73
N PHE A 116 -8.00 4.67 12.38
CA PHE A 116 -9.21 4.08 12.98
C PHE A 116 -10.21 3.70 11.89
N THR A 117 -11.17 2.83 12.24
CA THR A 117 -12.27 2.43 11.34
C THR A 117 -13.64 2.62 12.00
N ARG A 118 -14.66 2.79 11.17
CA ARG A 118 -16.06 2.96 11.53
C ARG A 118 -16.90 1.81 10.99
N ASP A 119 -17.97 1.49 11.71
CA ASP A 119 -18.99 0.54 11.26
C ASP A 119 -20.01 1.17 10.28
N GLU A 120 -20.99 0.36 9.88
CA GLU A 120 -22.13 0.77 9.03
C GLU A 120 -23.00 1.88 9.66
N ASN A 121 -22.94 2.07 10.98
CA ASN A 121 -23.62 3.14 11.70
C ASN A 121 -22.73 4.37 11.91
N CYS A 122 -21.57 4.41 11.24
CA CYS A 122 -20.56 5.47 11.33
C CYS A 122 -19.96 5.66 12.74
N ARG A 123 -20.04 4.65 13.60
CA ARG A 123 -19.42 4.63 14.94
C ARG A 123 -18.00 4.10 14.85
N ILE A 124 -17.07 4.70 15.59
CA ILE A 124 -15.69 4.22 15.64
C ILE A 124 -15.66 2.91 16.46
N ILE A 125 -15.09 1.84 15.91
CA ILE A 125 -15.08 0.49 16.53
C ILE A 125 -13.67 -0.09 16.78
N CYS A 126 -12.69 0.31 15.97
CA CYS A 126 -11.27 0.10 16.23
C CYS A 126 -10.58 1.46 16.17
N GLU A 127 -10.29 2.02 17.35
CA GLU A 127 -9.76 3.39 17.51
C GLU A 127 -8.26 3.51 17.26
N ARG A 128 -7.53 2.41 17.42
CA ARG A 128 -6.09 2.31 17.23
C ARG A 128 -5.84 1.06 16.42
N LEU A 129 -5.57 1.27 15.14
CA LEU A 129 -5.06 0.25 14.23
C LEU A 129 -3.75 0.75 13.66
N ARG A 130 -2.87 -0.19 13.33
CA ARG A 130 -1.64 0.08 12.60
C ARG A 130 -1.68 -0.65 11.27
N ALA A 131 -1.41 0.07 10.20
CA ALA A 131 -1.14 -0.53 8.90
C ALA A 131 0.36 -0.47 8.62
N GLU A 132 0.91 -1.55 8.07
CA GLU A 132 2.31 -1.68 7.68
C GLU A 132 2.42 -2.14 6.22
N TRP A 133 3.26 -1.44 5.45
CA TRP A 133 3.58 -1.74 4.07
C TRP A 133 4.94 -2.41 3.97
N HIS A 134 4.96 -3.57 3.33
CA HIS A 134 6.18 -4.27 2.95
C HIS A 134 6.28 -4.29 1.43
N ALA A 135 7.30 -3.60 0.91
CA ALA A 135 7.61 -3.59 -0.49
C ALA A 135 7.90 -4.99 -1.04
N SER A 136 7.63 -5.19 -2.31
CA SER A 136 8.07 -6.36 -3.05
C SER A 136 9.61 -6.44 -3.07
N GLN A 137 10.18 -7.63 -2.86
CA GLN A 137 11.65 -7.84 -2.99
C GLN A 137 12.08 -8.13 -4.43
N SER A 138 11.18 -8.06 -5.41
CA SER A 138 11.51 -8.30 -6.82
C SER A 138 11.99 -7.02 -7.48
N SER A 139 13.23 -7.00 -7.98
CA SER A 139 13.79 -5.88 -8.76
C SER A 139 13.30 -5.81 -10.21
N ARG A 140 12.37 -6.68 -10.60
CA ARG A 140 11.86 -6.81 -11.98
C ARG A 140 10.38 -6.49 -12.12
N CYS A 141 9.80 -5.78 -11.15
CA CYS A 141 8.40 -5.35 -11.23
C CYS A 141 7.38 -6.49 -11.25
N GLU A 142 7.76 -7.66 -10.74
CA GLU A 142 6.95 -8.89 -10.82
C GLU A 142 6.52 -9.40 -9.45
N GLY A 143 6.93 -8.74 -8.38
CA GLY A 143 6.63 -9.22 -7.05
C GLY A 143 5.28 -8.77 -6.52
N ILE A 144 5.02 -9.20 -5.30
CA ILE A 144 3.77 -8.99 -4.57
C ILE A 144 4.11 -8.16 -3.33
N ALA A 145 3.57 -6.94 -3.25
CA ALA A 145 3.67 -6.13 -2.04
C ALA A 145 2.76 -6.71 -0.95
N ARG A 146 3.06 -6.43 0.33
CA ARG A 146 2.23 -6.89 1.44
C ARG A 146 1.77 -5.71 2.29
N LEU A 147 0.47 -5.69 2.59
CA LEU A 147 -0.15 -4.79 3.56
C LEU A 147 -0.61 -5.62 4.76
N VAL A 148 -0.12 -5.30 5.95
CA VAL A 148 -0.53 -5.95 7.19
C VAL A 148 -1.24 -4.93 8.07
N ILE A 149 -2.38 -5.31 8.63
CA ILE A 149 -3.17 -4.46 9.51
C ILE A 149 -3.32 -5.18 10.84
N ALA A 150 -2.91 -4.52 11.91
CA ALA A 150 -2.92 -5.05 13.27
C ALA A 150 -3.53 -4.04 14.26
N PRO A 151 -3.98 -4.50 15.45
CA PRO A 151 -4.35 -3.64 16.57
C PRO A 151 -3.22 -2.70 17.04
#